data_AF-A0A6D2JQQ8-F1
#
_entry.id   AF-A0A6D2JQQ8-F1
#
_cell.length_a   1.000
_cell.length_b   1.000
_cell.length_c   1.000
_cell.angle_alpha   90.00
_cell.angle_beta   90.00
_cell.angle_gamma   90.00
#
_symmetry.space_group_name_H-M   'P 1'
#
loop_
_entity.id
_entity.type
_entity.pdbx_description
1 polymer ?
#
loop_
_entity_poly.entity_id
_entity_poly.type
_entity_poly.pdbx_seq_one_letter_code
_entity_poly.pdbx_strand_id
1 'polypeptide(L)'
;MDVMESAIAEARTWAAAQTVVERVNLDCSTQLRHVPLGECCQIDGAWKALECRAGLGWYNFDPESGSTLVGSSNLRRGLSPLQTELEALVWAMQSMLVQNKRRMNFQIDCAPLVTMVSKPAEWQAFAILLDEVEKCRRMFQAFSLSHIPRTKNTKADKLARIARDQPHDVYYINSIPPVLLPEPV
;
A
#
# COMPACT_ATOMS: atom_id res chain seq x y z
N MET A 1 15.40 -24.73 -3.03
CA MET A 1 14.03 -24.32 -2.66
C MET A 1 13.54 -23.45 -3.80
N ASP A 2 12.43 -23.84 -4.43
CA ASP A 2 11.88 -23.13 -5.59
C ASP A 2 11.28 -21.79 -5.14
N VAL A 3 11.63 -20.71 -5.83
CA VAL A 3 11.15 -19.35 -5.54
C VAL A 3 9.61 -19.30 -5.58
N MET A 4 9.00 -20.12 -6.43
CA MET A 4 7.55 -20.22 -6.56
C MET A 4 6.90 -20.85 -5.32
N GLU A 5 7.50 -21.91 -4.76
CA GLU A 5 6.99 -22.57 -3.56
C GLU A 5 7.13 -21.68 -2.32
N SER A 6 8.22 -20.91 -2.22
CA SER A 6 8.40 -19.93 -1.12
C SER A 6 7.32 -18.84 -1.18
N ALA A 7 7.09 -18.27 -2.36
CA ALA A 7 6.08 -17.23 -2.54
C ALA A 7 4.65 -17.72 -2.23
N ILE A 8 4.34 -18.98 -2.56
CA ILE A 8 3.04 -19.60 -2.24
C ILE A 8 2.91 -19.87 -0.74
N ALA A 9 3.97 -20.36 -0.08
CA ALA A 9 3.97 -20.59 1.35
C ALA A 9 3.79 -19.26 2.11
N GLU A 10 4.50 -18.21 1.71
CA GLU A 10 4.39 -16.86 2.25
C GLU A 10 3.01 -16.24 1.99
N ALA A 11 2.41 -16.45 0.82
CA ALA A 11 1.05 -16.00 0.54
C ALA A 11 0.01 -16.69 1.44
N ARG A 12 0.21 -17.98 1.76
CA ARG A 12 -0.65 -18.74 2.67
C ARG A 12 -0.49 -18.30 4.12
N THR A 13 0.74 -18.07 4.58
CA THR A 13 0.99 -17.54 5.94
C THR A 13 0.45 -16.12 6.08
N TRP A 14 0.58 -15.28 5.05
CA TRP A 14 -0.04 -13.96 4.99
C TRP A 14 -1.57 -14.03 5.14
N ALA A 15 -2.23 -14.91 4.37
CA ALA A 15 -3.69 -15.06 4.43
C ALA A 15 -4.16 -15.55 5.82
N ALA A 16 -3.40 -16.44 6.46
CA ALA A 16 -3.68 -16.90 7.82
C ALA A 16 -3.50 -15.77 8.85
N ALA A 17 -2.43 -14.97 8.72
CA ALA A 17 -2.15 -13.85 9.62
C ALA A 17 -3.22 -12.74 9.57
N GLN A 18 -3.98 -12.64 8.48
CA GLN A 18 -5.12 -11.72 8.40
C GLN A 18 -6.33 -12.14 9.26
N THR A 19 -6.44 -13.42 9.61
CA THR A 19 -7.52 -13.94 10.48
C THR A 19 -7.19 -13.90 11.96
N VAL A 20 -5.92 -13.73 12.30
CA VAL A 20 -5.46 -13.68 13.69
C VAL A 20 -5.44 -12.22 14.14
N VAL A 21 -6.38 -11.87 15.02
CA VAL A 21 -6.31 -10.62 15.80
C VAL A 21 -5.20 -10.80 16.84
N GLU A 22 -3.95 -10.75 16.40
CA GLU A 22 -2.80 -10.81 17.30
C GLU A 22 -2.56 -9.40 17.86
N ARG A 23 -2.99 -9.20 19.10
CA ARG A 23 -2.57 -8.06 19.92
C ARG A 23 -1.09 -8.21 20.23
N VAL A 24 -0.24 -7.73 19.33
CA VAL A 24 1.14 -7.44 19.67
C VAL A 24 1.13 -6.13 20.47
N ASN A 25 1.17 -6.25 21.80
CA ASN A 25 1.51 -5.15 22.70
C ASN A 25 2.97 -4.77 22.42
N LEU A 26 3.18 -3.87 21.46
CA LEU A 26 4.34 -3.00 21.48
C LEU A 26 3.98 -1.83 22.39
N ASP A 27 4.82 -1.56 23.39
CA ASP A 27 4.66 -0.48 24.37
C ASP A 27 4.20 0.82 23.70
N CYS A 28 2.90 1.06 23.79
CA CYS A 28 2.22 2.24 23.29
C CYS A 28 2.30 3.28 24.40
N SER A 29 3.38 4.06 24.40
CA SER A 29 3.40 5.29 25.17
C SER A 29 2.32 6.23 24.62
N THR A 30 1.29 6.40 25.47
CA THR A 30 0.34 7.51 25.54
C THR A 30 -0.49 7.85 24.28
N GLN A 31 -1.77 7.50 24.38
CA GLN A 31 -2.88 8.11 23.67
C GLN A 31 -2.88 9.64 23.82
N LEU A 32 -2.41 10.36 22.81
CA LEU A 32 -3.01 11.61 22.40
C LEU A 32 -3.45 11.47 20.95
N ARG A 33 -4.58 12.10 20.60
CA ARG A 33 -5.08 12.19 19.23
C ARG A 33 -4.03 12.88 18.35
N HIS A 34 -3.07 12.13 17.83
CA HIS A 34 -2.15 12.62 16.81
C HIS A 34 -2.94 12.69 15.50
N VAL A 35 -3.50 13.87 15.21
CA VAL A 35 -3.60 14.31 13.83
C VAL A 35 -2.18 14.16 13.26
N PRO A 36 -1.97 13.46 12.13
CA PRO A 36 -0.64 13.39 11.56
C PRO A 36 -0.16 14.83 11.36
N LEU A 37 0.97 15.18 11.97
CA LEU A 37 1.55 16.53 11.98
C LEU A 37 2.18 16.91 10.63
N GLY A 38 1.61 16.38 9.54
CA GLY A 38 2.08 16.57 8.19
C GLY A 38 1.35 15.68 7.21
N GLU A 39 1.63 15.93 5.95
CA GLU A 39 1.05 15.22 4.82
C GLU A 39 1.24 13.69 4.93
N CYS A 40 0.16 12.95 4.70
CA CYS A 40 0.15 11.49 4.74
C CYS A 40 -0.32 10.87 3.42
N CYS A 41 0.12 9.65 3.17
CA CYS A 41 -0.31 8.85 2.02
C CYS A 41 -0.63 7.43 2.49
N GLN A 42 -1.92 7.10 2.45
CA GLN A 42 -2.46 5.78 2.71
C GLN A 42 -2.34 4.94 1.44
N ILE A 43 -1.93 3.68 1.57
CA ILE A 43 -1.64 2.80 0.43
C ILE A 43 -2.29 1.43 0.69
N ASP A 44 -2.79 0.80 -0.38
CA ASP A 44 -3.35 -0.55 -0.33
C ASP A 44 -3.18 -1.29 -1.68
N GLY A 45 -2.97 -2.59 -1.58
CA GLY A 45 -3.01 -3.52 -2.70
C GLY A 45 -4.26 -4.42 -2.67
N ALA A 46 -4.94 -4.54 -3.82
CA ALA A 46 -6.07 -5.43 -4.00
C ALA A 46 -5.67 -6.65 -4.85
N TRP A 47 -5.61 -7.82 -4.22
CA TRP A 47 -5.26 -9.08 -4.87
C TRP A 47 -6.34 -10.15 -4.65
N LYS A 48 -6.56 -11.01 -5.66
CA LYS A 48 -7.42 -12.19 -5.55
C LYS A 48 -6.87 -13.34 -6.40
N ALA A 49 -6.74 -14.53 -5.81
CA ALA A 49 -6.10 -15.68 -6.45
C ALA A 49 -6.69 -16.05 -7.83
N LEU A 50 -8.01 -15.96 -7.97
CA LEU A 50 -8.74 -16.37 -9.17
C LEU A 50 -8.88 -15.26 -10.22
N GLU A 51 -8.48 -14.03 -9.90
CA GLU A 51 -8.56 -12.91 -10.84
C GLU A 51 -7.23 -12.75 -11.60
N CYS A 52 -7.28 -12.22 -12.82
CA CYS A 52 -6.09 -11.99 -13.65
C CYS A 52 -5.38 -10.66 -13.34
N ARG A 53 -6.08 -9.74 -12.67
CA ARG A 53 -5.60 -8.40 -12.33
C ARG A 53 -5.44 -8.25 -10.83
N ALA A 54 -4.49 -7.41 -10.45
CA ALA A 54 -4.41 -6.83 -9.12
C ALA A 54 -4.64 -5.31 -9.24
N GLY A 55 -5.13 -4.70 -8.18
CA GLY A 55 -5.34 -3.26 -8.11
C GLY A 55 -4.41 -2.62 -7.10
N LEU A 56 -3.99 -1.41 -7.39
CA LEU A 56 -3.16 -0.56 -6.56
C LEU A 56 -3.96 0.70 -6.23
N GLY A 57 -3.98 1.08 -4.96
CA GLY A 57 -4.69 2.26 -4.49
C GLY A 57 -3.84 3.05 -3.52
N TRP A 58 -3.87 4.37 -3.65
CA TRP A 58 -3.34 5.25 -2.63
C TRP A 58 -4.13 6.53 -2.50
N TYR A 59 -4.19 7.05 -1.28
CA TYR A 59 -4.89 8.27 -0.92
C TYR A 59 -3.95 9.17 -0.13
N ASN A 60 -3.62 10.32 -0.72
CA ASN A 60 -2.77 11.34 -0.14
C ASN A 60 -3.61 12.53 0.35
N PHE A 61 -3.29 13.01 1.54
CA PHE A 61 -3.94 14.16 2.17
C PHE A 61 -2.92 15.03 2.89
N ASP A 62 -2.93 16.31 2.53
CA ASP A 62 -2.17 17.34 3.20
C ASP A 62 -3.08 18.12 4.17
N PRO A 63 -2.87 17.99 5.49
CA PRO A 63 -3.66 18.72 6.48
C PRO A 63 -3.41 20.24 6.48
N GLU A 64 -2.26 20.71 5.98
CA GLU A 64 -1.92 22.14 5.97
C GLU A 64 -2.67 22.88 4.85
N SER A 65 -2.62 22.34 3.63
CA SER A 65 -3.32 22.92 2.48
C SER A 65 -4.77 22.44 2.34
N GLY A 66 -5.15 21.36 3.03
CA GLY A 66 -6.41 20.66 2.81
C GLY A 66 -6.50 19.94 1.47
N SER A 67 -5.39 19.84 0.73
CA SER A 67 -5.38 19.23 -0.60
C SER A 67 -5.42 17.70 -0.50
N THR A 68 -6.07 17.10 -1.50
CA THR A 68 -6.13 15.65 -1.68
C THR A 68 -5.59 15.27 -3.04
N LEU A 69 -4.91 14.13 -3.09
CA LEU A 69 -4.52 13.47 -4.32
C LEU A 69 -4.77 11.98 -4.16
N VAL A 70 -5.28 11.33 -5.19
CA VAL A 70 -5.55 9.90 -5.17
C VAL A 70 -4.98 9.22 -6.38
N GLY A 71 -4.60 7.96 -6.20
CA GLY A 71 -4.20 7.07 -7.27
C GLY A 71 -5.02 5.79 -7.25
N SER A 72 -5.47 5.36 -8.44
CA SER A 72 -6.06 4.06 -8.67
C SER A 72 -5.49 3.49 -9.98
N SER A 73 -4.85 2.32 -9.92
CA SER A 73 -4.23 1.68 -11.08
C SER A 73 -4.40 0.18 -10.99
N ASN A 74 -4.43 -0.53 -12.12
CA ASN A 74 -4.35 -1.98 -12.11
C ASN A 74 -3.12 -2.49 -12.86
N LEU A 75 -2.76 -3.74 -12.57
CA LEU A 75 -1.69 -4.45 -13.23
C LEU A 75 -2.03 -5.94 -13.34
N ARG A 76 -1.22 -6.70 -14.08
CA ARG A 76 -1.33 -8.16 -14.10
C ARG A 76 -1.02 -8.71 -12.72
N ARG A 77 -1.90 -9.56 -12.19
CA ARG A 77 -1.78 -10.07 -10.83
C ARG A 77 -0.43 -10.77 -10.60
N GLY A 78 0.30 -10.30 -9.59
CA GLY A 78 1.50 -10.95 -9.08
C GLY A 78 1.23 -12.28 -8.35
N LEU A 79 2.29 -12.89 -7.83
CA LEU A 79 2.21 -14.22 -7.22
C LEU A 79 1.53 -14.21 -5.85
N SER A 80 1.62 -13.11 -5.10
CA SER A 80 1.09 -13.01 -3.75
C SER A 80 0.42 -11.66 -3.48
N PRO A 81 -0.51 -11.60 -2.50
CA PRO A 81 -1.06 -10.35 -2.01
C PRO A 81 0.04 -9.39 -1.51
N LEU A 82 1.04 -9.94 -0.81
CA LEU A 82 2.16 -9.17 -0.28
C LEU A 82 2.98 -8.48 -1.38
N GLN A 83 3.13 -9.15 -2.54
CA GLN A 83 3.73 -8.52 -3.72
C GLN A 83 2.92 -7.30 -4.18
N THR A 84 1.59 -7.42 -4.23
CA THR A 84 0.70 -6.32 -4.65
C THR A 84 0.73 -5.15 -3.67
N GLU A 85 0.82 -5.41 -2.36
CA GLU A 85 1.01 -4.36 -1.35
C GLU A 85 2.33 -3.60 -1.57
N LEU A 86 3.41 -4.33 -1.88
CA LEU A 86 4.72 -3.73 -2.16
C LEU A 86 4.72 -2.96 -3.49
N GLU A 87 4.08 -3.48 -4.53
CA GLU A 87 3.87 -2.79 -5.81
C GLU A 87 3.08 -1.48 -5.61
N ALA A 88 2.05 -1.50 -4.77
CA ALA A 88 1.27 -0.32 -4.43
C ALA A 88 2.13 0.73 -3.71
N LEU A 89 3.00 0.30 -2.79
CA LEU A 89 3.96 1.18 -2.10
C LEU A 89 4.95 1.83 -3.08
N VAL A 90 5.59 1.05 -3.95
CA VAL A 90 6.52 1.57 -4.97
C VAL A 90 5.81 2.62 -5.84
N TRP A 91 4.62 2.29 -6.33
CA TRP A 91 3.86 3.19 -7.19
C TRP A 91 3.45 4.48 -6.48
N ALA A 92 3.00 4.39 -5.23
CA ALA A 92 2.67 5.56 -4.42
C ALA A 92 3.90 6.45 -4.19
N MET A 93 5.05 5.87 -3.84
CA MET A 93 6.30 6.61 -3.65
C MET A 93 6.72 7.35 -4.93
N GLN A 94 6.72 6.66 -6.08
CA GLN A 94 7.01 7.27 -7.38
C GLN A 94 6.04 8.40 -7.71
N SER A 95 4.75 8.19 -7.45
CA SER A 95 3.70 9.20 -7.66
C SER A 95 3.93 10.45 -6.82
N MET A 96 4.29 10.31 -5.54
CA MET A 96 4.60 11.45 -4.68
C MET A 96 5.83 12.22 -5.17
N LEU A 97 6.87 11.50 -5.63
CA LEU A 97 8.08 12.12 -6.17
C LEU A 97 7.82 12.94 -7.44
N VAL A 98 6.96 12.43 -8.35
CA VAL A 98 6.54 13.16 -9.56
C VAL A 98 5.77 14.44 -9.21
N GLN A 99 4.98 14.41 -8.13
CA GLN A 99 4.25 15.58 -7.63
C GLN A 99 5.12 16.51 -6.76
N ASN A 100 6.44 16.29 -6.75
CA ASN A 100 7.42 17.02 -5.94
C ASN A 100 7.13 17.03 -4.43
N LYS A 101 6.40 16.02 -3.93
CA LYS A 101 6.14 15.82 -2.50
C LYS A 101 7.33 15.07 -1.89
N ARG A 102 8.25 15.83 -1.28
CA ARG A 102 9.55 15.30 -0.77
C ARG A 102 9.54 14.93 0.71
N ARG A 103 8.46 15.24 1.44
CA ARG A 103 8.31 14.97 2.88
C ARG A 103 7.01 14.20 3.09
N MET A 104 7.10 12.89 3.25
CA MET A 104 5.91 12.02 3.20
C MET A 104 5.84 11.05 4.37
N ASN A 105 4.63 10.92 4.91
CA ASN A 105 4.28 9.87 5.87
C ASN A 105 3.41 8.81 5.20
N PHE A 106 4.01 7.67 4.86
CA PHE A 106 3.32 6.55 4.25
C PHE A 106 2.66 5.67 5.32
N GLN A 107 1.44 5.22 5.01
CA GLN A 107 0.61 4.43 5.91
C GLN A 107 0.08 3.21 5.17
N ILE A 108 0.27 2.03 5.75
CA ILE A 108 -0.19 0.75 5.22
C ILE A 108 -0.86 -0.05 6.33
N ASP A 109 -1.73 -0.99 5.99
CA ASP A 109 -2.33 -1.93 6.96
C ASP A 109 -1.75 -3.35 6.88
N CYS A 110 -0.65 -3.51 6.14
CA CYS A 110 0.08 -4.76 6.01
C CYS A 110 1.34 -4.76 6.91
N ALA A 111 1.23 -5.34 8.11
CA ALA A 111 2.36 -5.45 9.04
C ALA A 111 3.58 -6.22 8.48
N PRO A 112 3.43 -7.32 7.71
CA PRO A 112 4.56 -7.97 7.04
C PRO A 112 5.33 -7.03 6.11
N LEU A 113 4.63 -6.14 5.39
CA LEU A 113 5.28 -5.18 4.48
C LEU A 113 6.13 -4.15 5.24
N VAL A 114 5.69 -3.67 6.42
CA VAL A 114 6.52 -2.80 7.27
C VAL A 114 7.82 -3.51 7.66
N THR A 115 7.71 -4.78 8.04
CA THR A 115 8.87 -5.60 8.43
C THR A 115 9.80 -5.83 7.24
N MET A 116 9.24 -6.10 6.07
CA MET A 116 9.97 -6.30 4.81
C MET A 116 10.80 -5.08 4.42
N VAL A 117 10.21 -3.87 4.46
CA VAL A 117 10.93 -2.63 4.15
C VAL A 117 12.00 -2.30 5.21
N SER A 118 11.80 -2.74 6.45
CA SER A 118 12.77 -2.54 7.53
C SER A 118 13.95 -3.50 7.48
N LYS A 119 13.73 -4.73 6.98
CA LYS A 119 14.73 -5.80 6.92
C LYS A 119 14.77 -6.47 5.53
N PRO A 120 15.12 -5.73 4.47
CA PRO A 120 15.00 -6.23 3.10
C PRO A 120 15.84 -7.50 2.82
N ALA A 121 16.95 -7.69 3.54
CA ALA A 121 17.82 -8.87 3.40
C ALA A 121 17.14 -10.21 3.75
N GLU A 122 16.08 -10.19 4.57
CA GLU A 122 15.31 -11.39 4.92
C GLU A 122 14.29 -11.77 3.82
N TRP A 123 14.08 -10.91 2.82
CA TRP A 123 13.00 -11.00 1.84
C TRP A 123 13.52 -11.05 0.40
N GLN A 124 14.47 -11.95 0.13
CA GLN A 124 15.18 -12.05 -1.14
C GLN A 124 14.25 -12.23 -2.37
N ALA A 125 13.08 -12.85 -2.19
CA ALA A 125 12.08 -13.01 -3.25
C ALA A 125 11.55 -11.67 -3.78
N PHE A 126 11.63 -10.59 -2.99
CA PHE A 126 11.16 -9.25 -3.32
C PHE A 126 12.28 -8.26 -3.60
N ALA A 127 13.54 -8.71 -3.71
CA ALA A 127 14.72 -7.86 -3.80
C ALA A 127 14.61 -6.76 -4.86
N ILE A 128 14.08 -7.08 -6.05
CA ILE A 128 13.90 -6.11 -7.14
C ILE A 128 12.97 -4.96 -6.73
N LEU A 129 11.83 -5.27 -6.13
CA LEU A 129 10.88 -4.25 -5.68
C LEU A 129 11.41 -3.48 -4.47
N LEU A 130 12.16 -4.14 -3.58
CA LEU A 130 12.80 -3.49 -2.43
C LEU A 130 13.91 -2.51 -2.86
N ASP A 131 14.66 -2.83 -3.92
CA ASP A 131 15.61 -1.91 -4.53
C ASP A 131 14.91 -0.65 -5.07
N GLU A 132 13.72 -0.79 -5.67
CA GLU A 132 12.91 0.35 -6.10
C GLU A 132 12.40 1.19 -4.93
N VAL A 133 11.97 0.56 -3.84
CA VAL A 133 11.62 1.26 -2.59
C VAL A 133 12.82 2.06 -2.09
N GLU A 134 14.01 1.46 -2.03
CA GLU A 134 15.22 2.14 -1.53
C GLU A 134 15.69 3.27 -2.45
N LYS A 135 15.59 3.10 -3.78
CA LYS A 135 15.83 4.19 -4.75
C LYS A 135 14.88 5.36 -4.48
N CYS A 136 13.59 5.09 -4.34
CA CYS A 136 12.60 6.13 -4.06
C CYS A 136 12.85 6.78 -2.70
N ARG A 137 13.14 5.98 -1.66
CA ARG A 137 13.40 6.44 -0.29
C ARG A 137 14.52 7.48 -0.23
N ARG A 138 15.63 7.25 -0.96
CA ARG A 138 16.77 8.19 -1.04
C ARG A 138 16.41 9.53 -1.69
N MET A 139 15.31 9.61 -2.43
CA MET A 139 14.85 10.84 -3.09
C MET A 139 13.91 11.68 -2.21
N PHE A 140 13.47 11.17 -1.06
CA PHE A 140 12.70 11.92 -0.08
C PHE A 140 13.63 12.63 0.92
N GLN A 141 13.29 13.86 1.29
CA GLN A 141 13.96 14.60 2.35
C GLN A 141 13.50 14.11 3.74
N ALA A 142 12.23 13.70 3.85
CA ALA A 142 11.67 13.07 5.02
C ALA A 142 10.76 11.93 4.58
N PHE A 143 10.96 10.75 5.17
CA PHE A 143 10.23 9.54 4.86
C PHE A 143 9.87 8.82 6.16
N SER A 144 8.61 8.46 6.31
CA SER A 144 8.17 7.49 7.33
C SER A 144 7.24 6.48 6.69
N LEU A 145 7.26 5.24 7.21
CA LEU A 145 6.32 4.18 6.84
C LEU A 145 5.77 3.59 8.15
N SER A 146 4.46 3.60 8.29
CA SER A 146 3.79 3.19 9.53
C SER A 146 2.62 2.25 9.25
N HIS A 147 2.39 1.34 10.19
CA HIS A 147 1.23 0.47 10.16
C HIS A 147 0.00 1.16 10.74
N ILE A 148 -1.15 1.03 10.08
CA ILE A 148 -2.46 1.48 10.54
C ILE A 148 -3.46 0.32 10.53
N PRO A 149 -4.48 0.31 11.41
CA PRO A 149 -5.54 -0.69 11.32
C PRO A 149 -6.28 -0.64 9.99
N ARG A 150 -6.66 -1.81 9.44
CA ARG A 150 -7.44 -1.96 8.20
C ARG A 150 -8.68 -1.06 8.14
N THR A 151 -9.37 -0.91 9.29
CA THR A 151 -10.56 -0.05 9.43
C THR A 151 -10.29 1.44 9.20
N LYS A 152 -9.03 1.88 9.24
CA LYS A 152 -8.59 3.25 8.96
C LYS A 152 -8.03 3.44 7.54
N ASN A 153 -7.78 2.35 6.80
CA ASN A 153 -7.23 2.37 5.43
C ASN A 153 -8.30 2.26 4.34
N THR A 154 -9.55 2.60 4.66
CA THR A 154 -10.71 2.32 3.78
C THR A 154 -10.69 3.07 2.44
N LYS A 155 -9.97 4.19 2.35
CA LYS A 155 -9.89 4.97 1.10
C LYS A 155 -8.99 4.30 0.08
N ALA A 156 -7.79 3.92 0.49
CA ALA A 156 -6.84 3.23 -0.38
C ALA A 156 -7.37 1.84 -0.79
N ASP A 157 -7.99 1.11 0.14
CA ASP A 157 -8.68 -0.17 -0.13
C ASP A 157 -9.69 -0.06 -1.27
N LYS A 158 -10.60 0.93 -1.17
CA LYS A 158 -11.61 1.14 -2.19
C LYS A 158 -11.00 1.45 -3.54
N LEU A 159 -9.98 2.32 -3.58
CA LEU A 159 -9.28 2.68 -4.83
C LEU A 159 -8.60 1.48 -5.48
N ALA A 160 -7.94 0.63 -4.67
CA ALA A 160 -7.28 -0.58 -5.15
C ALA A 160 -8.32 -1.58 -5.69
N ARG A 161 -9.39 -1.82 -4.94
CA ARG A 161 -10.46 -2.75 -5.35
C ARG A 161 -11.16 -2.30 -6.64
N ILE A 162 -11.50 -1.01 -6.74
CA ILE A 162 -12.14 -0.46 -7.94
C ILE A 162 -11.26 -0.69 -9.17
N ALA A 163 -9.96 -0.44 -9.08
CA ALA A 163 -9.04 -0.67 -10.19
C ALA A 163 -8.93 -2.15 -10.58
N ARG A 164 -8.82 -3.04 -9.57
CA ARG A 164 -8.75 -4.49 -9.81
C ARG A 164 -9.98 -5.01 -10.56
N ASP A 165 -11.16 -4.54 -10.16
CA ASP A 165 -12.44 -5.01 -10.68
C ASP A 165 -12.74 -4.44 -12.09
N GLN A 166 -11.93 -3.52 -12.63
CA GLN A 166 -12.08 -3.04 -14.01
C GLN A 166 -11.62 -4.09 -15.04
N PRO A 167 -12.36 -4.26 -16.16
CA PRO A 167 -11.99 -5.22 -17.20
C PRO A 167 -10.81 -4.75 -18.06
N HIS A 168 -10.59 -3.44 -18.14
CA HIS A 168 -9.52 -2.80 -18.92
C HIS A 168 -8.40 -2.28 -18.02
N ASP A 169 -7.29 -1.88 -18.63
CA ASP A 169 -6.18 -1.26 -17.91
C ASP A 169 -6.63 0.08 -17.32
N VAL A 170 -6.23 0.36 -16.08
CA VAL A 170 -6.55 1.59 -15.35
C VAL A 170 -5.26 2.22 -14.89
N TYR A 171 -5.12 3.52 -15.14
CA TYR A 171 -4.09 4.38 -14.56
C TYR A 171 -4.68 5.76 -14.29
N TYR A 172 -4.98 6.03 -13.03
CA TYR A 172 -5.64 7.26 -12.60
C TYR A 172 -4.86 7.94 -11.48
N ILE A 173 -4.55 9.22 -11.66
CA ILE A 173 -3.97 10.09 -10.64
C ILE A 173 -4.65 11.46 -10.73
N ASN A 174 -5.40 11.87 -9.70
CA ASN A 174 -6.06 13.18 -9.68
C ASN A 174 -6.45 13.60 -8.25
N SER A 175 -6.87 14.85 -8.07
CA SER A 175 -7.37 15.38 -6.80
C SER A 175 -8.83 15.02 -6.50
N ILE A 176 -9.56 14.53 -7.50
CA ILE A 176 -10.94 14.05 -7.39
C ILE A 176 -10.91 12.52 -7.39
N PRO A 177 -11.64 11.81 -6.53
CA PRO A 177 -11.77 10.36 -6.64
C PRO A 177 -12.51 9.94 -7.92
N PRO A 178 -12.15 8.83 -8.57
CA PRO A 178 -12.92 8.31 -9.69
C PRO A 178 -14.35 8.03 -9.18
N VAL A 179 -15.35 8.60 -9.87
CA VAL A 179 -16.77 8.50 -9.48
C VAL A 179 -17.20 7.03 -9.53
N LEU A 180 -17.80 6.54 -8.43
CA LEU A 180 -18.52 5.27 -8.41
C LEU A 180 -19.75 5.38 -9.32
N LEU A 181 -19.89 4.47 -10.29
CA LEU A 181 -21.22 4.13 -10.78
C LEU A 181 -22.04 3.63 -9.58
N PRO A 182 -23.31 4.06 -9.43
CA PRO A 182 -24.12 3.69 -8.27
C PRO A 182 -24.24 2.17 -8.16
N GLU A 183 -24.21 1.67 -6.93
CA GLU A 183 -24.51 0.26 -6.64
C GLU A 183 -25.90 -0.07 -7.22
N PRO A 184 -26.08 -1.24 -7.85
CA PRO A 184 -27.39 -1.65 -8.34
C PRO A 184 -28.36 -1.73 -7.15
N VAL A 185 -29.50 -1.07 -7.31
CA VAL A 185 -30.66 -1.06 -6.41
C VAL A 185 -31.21 -2.47 -6.21
#